data_AF-A0A1J3CNU8-F1
#
_entry.id   AF-A0A1J3CNU8-F1
#
_cell.length_a   1.000
_cell.length_b   1.000
_cell.length_c   1.000
_cell.angle_alpha   90.00
_cell.angle_beta   90.00
_cell.angle_gamma   90.00
#
_symmetry.space_group_name_H-M   'P 1'
#
loop_
_entity.id
_entity.type
_entity.pdbx_description
1 polymer ?
#
loop_
_entity_poly.entity_id
_entity_poly.type
_entity_poly.pdbx_seq_one_letter_code
_entity_poly.pdbx_strand_id
1 'polypeptide(L)'
;LLHNSHIFTISLTPSMEASPPSSDPFKFLNITLNSDGTLTRHRDFPKLPPTEHSKDIPLNPTTKTFIRIFRPRNIPPETKLPILVYYHGGGFILYGAASAPFHESCCKMADRLQTVILSVDYRL
;
A
#
# COMPACT_ATOMS: atom_id res chain seq x y z
N LEU A 1 -49.61 -23.01 -11.93
CA LEU A 1 -49.29 -22.70 -10.51
C LEU A 1 -48.70 -23.95 -9.87
N LEU A 2 -47.43 -24.24 -10.15
CA LEU A 2 -46.60 -25.19 -9.40
C LEU A 2 -45.20 -24.58 -9.40
N HIS A 3 -44.83 -23.96 -8.29
CA HIS A 3 -43.52 -23.35 -8.06
C HIS A 3 -42.50 -24.47 -7.85
N ASN A 4 -41.57 -24.64 -8.79
CA ASN A 4 -40.43 -25.53 -8.63
C ASN A 4 -39.24 -24.70 -8.10
N SER A 5 -39.19 -24.53 -6.78
CA SER A 5 -38.11 -23.85 -6.09
C SER A 5 -36.89 -24.78 -6.01
N HIS A 6 -35.98 -24.68 -6.97
CA HIS A 6 -34.67 -25.31 -6.86
C HIS A 6 -33.83 -24.56 -5.82
N ILE A 7 -33.86 -25.05 -4.58
CA ILE A 7 -32.92 -24.64 -3.54
C ILE A 7 -31.55 -25.19 -3.93
N PHE A 8 -30.67 -24.32 -4.43
CA PHE A 8 -29.24 -24.61 -4.55
C PHE A 8 -28.64 -24.54 -3.14
N THR A 9 -28.42 -25.70 -2.52
CA THR A 9 -27.57 -25.79 -1.33
C THR A 9 -26.12 -25.56 -1.78
N ILE A 10 -25.56 -24.40 -1.44
CA ILE A 10 -24.13 -24.17 -1.53
C ILE A 10 -23.50 -24.99 -0.40
N SER A 11 -23.03 -26.19 -0.72
CA SER A 11 -22.15 -26.93 0.18
C SER A 11 -20.86 -26.11 0.32
N LEU A 12 -20.72 -25.38 1.42
CA LEU A 12 -19.45 -24.82 1.82
C LEU A 12 -18.50 -26.00 1.98
N THR A 13 -17.62 -26.21 1.00
CA THR A 13 -16.44 -27.06 1.19
C THR A 13 -15.78 -26.59 2.48
N PRO A 14 -15.37 -27.51 3.39
CA PRO A 14 -14.61 -27.11 4.55
C PRO A 14 -13.47 -26.25 4.04
N SER A 15 -13.34 -25.05 4.57
CA SER A 15 -12.20 -24.18 4.35
C SER A 15 -10.98 -25.08 4.41
N MET A 16 -10.19 -25.15 3.34
CA MET A 16 -8.82 -25.62 3.48
C MET A 16 -8.24 -24.69 4.54
N GLU A 17 -8.12 -25.17 5.79
CA GLU A 17 -7.32 -24.51 6.79
C GLU A 17 -5.95 -24.37 6.13
N ALA A 18 -5.61 -23.14 5.73
CA ALA A 18 -4.28 -22.85 5.29
C ALA A 18 -3.39 -23.28 6.46
N SER A 19 -2.54 -24.28 6.22
CA SER A 19 -1.52 -24.69 7.18
C SER A 19 -0.84 -23.40 7.67
N PRO A 20 -0.70 -23.19 9.00
CA PRO A 20 -0.09 -21.98 9.51
C PRO A 20 1.23 -21.79 8.78
N PRO A 21 1.55 -20.56 8.30
CA PRO A 21 2.80 -20.33 7.60
C PRO A 21 3.91 -20.88 8.48
N SER A 22 4.75 -21.75 7.90
CA SER A 22 5.71 -22.59 8.64
C SER A 22 6.87 -21.79 9.28
N SER A 23 6.72 -20.47 9.42
CA SER A 23 7.72 -19.54 9.90
C SER A 23 7.06 -18.50 10.80
N ASP A 24 7.63 -18.29 11.98
CA ASP A 24 7.26 -17.22 12.92
C ASP A 24 7.13 -15.86 12.18
N PRO A 25 5.93 -15.25 12.17
CA PRO A 25 5.68 -14.01 11.42
C PRO A 25 6.46 -12.82 11.97
N PHE A 26 6.73 -12.78 13.28
CA PHE A 26 7.52 -11.70 13.89
C PHE A 26 8.97 -11.76 13.41
N LYS A 27 9.54 -12.97 13.36
CA LYS A 27 10.86 -13.22 12.78
C LYS A 27 10.90 -12.92 11.28
N PHE A 28 9.89 -13.34 10.52
CA PHE A 28 9.82 -13.09 9.07
C PHE A 28 9.78 -11.59 8.74
N LEU A 29 8.96 -10.83 9.46
CA LEU A 29 8.83 -9.38 9.29
C LEU A 29 9.95 -8.59 9.96
N ASN A 30 10.81 -9.25 10.76
CA ASN A 30 11.85 -8.62 11.57
C ASN A 30 11.28 -7.55 12.52
N ILE A 31 10.28 -7.94 13.30
CA ILE A 31 9.60 -7.12 14.31
C ILE A 31 9.58 -7.86 15.66
N THR A 32 9.41 -7.12 16.75
CA THR A 32 9.23 -7.69 18.10
C THR A 32 7.95 -7.15 18.72
N LEU A 33 7.09 -8.06 19.19
CA LEU A 33 6.01 -7.71 20.11
C LEU A 33 6.57 -7.62 21.52
N ASN A 34 6.50 -6.43 22.11
CA ASN A 34 6.98 -6.17 23.45
C ASN A 34 5.92 -6.61 24.48
N SER A 35 6.33 -6.77 25.75
CA SER A 35 5.43 -7.20 26.83
C SER A 35 4.31 -6.20 27.14
N ASP A 36 4.49 -4.92 26.78
CA ASP A 36 3.50 -3.85 26.92
C ASP A 36 2.50 -3.77 25.75
N GLY A 37 2.59 -4.68 24.78
CA GLY A 37 1.73 -4.72 23.59
C GLY A 37 2.18 -3.82 22.43
N THR A 38 3.29 -3.09 22.57
CA THR A 38 3.86 -2.29 21.47
C THR A 38 4.67 -3.15 20.50
N LEU A 39 4.87 -2.65 19.27
CA LEU A 39 5.69 -3.30 18.25
C LEU A 39 6.98 -2.53 17.99
N THR A 40 8.12 -3.20 18.16
CA THR A 40 9.44 -2.70 17.71
C THR A 40 9.68 -3.15 16.28
N ARG A 41 10.01 -2.19 15.40
CA ARG A 41 10.30 -2.42 13.98
C ARG A 41 11.81 -2.36 13.78
N HIS A 42 12.45 -3.48 13.45
CA HIS A 42 13.91 -3.56 13.37
C HIS A 42 14.46 -3.35 11.97
N ARG A 43 13.63 -3.54 10.94
CA ARG A 43 14.05 -3.36 9.56
C ARG A 43 14.00 -1.87 9.20
N ASP A 44 15.17 -1.32 8.88
CA ASP A 44 15.23 -0.02 8.21
C ASP A 44 15.00 -0.22 6.71
N PHE A 45 13.95 0.40 6.20
CA PHE A 45 13.64 0.36 4.78
C PHE A 45 14.14 1.64 4.15
N PRO A 46 15.00 1.56 3.11
CA PRO A 46 15.49 2.74 2.42
C PRO A 46 14.33 3.66 2.02
N LYS A 47 14.38 4.91 2.49
CA LYS A 47 13.48 5.97 2.08
C LYS A 47 14.17 6.79 1.00
N LEU A 48 13.55 6.89 -0.17
CA LEU A 48 14.09 7.66 -1.27
C LEU A 48 13.64 9.12 -1.17
N PRO A 49 14.48 10.10 -1.50
CA PRO A 49 14.02 11.49 -1.62
C PRO A 49 13.10 11.66 -2.84
N PRO A 50 12.30 12.75 -2.90
CA PRO A 50 11.62 13.11 -4.14
C PRO A 50 12.63 13.39 -5.27
N THR A 51 12.25 12.99 -6.48
CA THR A 51 12.95 13.29 -7.75
C THR A 51 12.36 14.53 -8.42
N GLU A 52 12.89 14.93 -9.58
CA GLU A 52 12.34 16.04 -10.40
C GLU A 52 10.87 15.84 -10.83
N HIS A 53 10.38 14.59 -10.80
CA HIS A 53 9.00 14.22 -11.16
C HIS A 53 8.15 13.83 -9.95
N SER A 54 8.62 14.08 -8.73
CA SER A 54 7.85 13.85 -7.52
C SER A 54 8.04 14.94 -6.47
N LYS A 55 7.06 15.10 -5.59
CA LYS A 55 7.10 16.12 -4.54
C LYS A 55 6.31 15.68 -3.32
N ASP A 56 6.84 15.97 -2.14
CA ASP A 56 6.14 15.79 -0.88
C ASP A 56 5.34 17.04 -0.52
N ILE A 57 4.07 16.86 -0.18
CA ILE A 57 3.17 17.90 0.30
C ILE A 57 2.69 17.50 1.70
N PRO A 58 2.93 18.33 2.73
CA PRO A 58 2.39 18.07 4.06
C PRO A 58 0.87 17.91 4.03
N LEU A 59 0.35 16.85 4.66
CA LEU A 59 -1.08 16.59 4.76
C LEU A 59 -1.62 17.03 6.13
N ASN A 60 -0.94 16.58 7.20
CA ASN A 60 -1.25 17.02 8.55
C ASN A 60 0.06 17.11 9.35
N PRO A 61 0.47 18.32 9.76
CA PRO A 61 1.73 18.52 10.47
C PRO A 61 1.73 17.94 11.89
N THR A 62 0.57 17.87 12.55
CA THR A 62 0.44 17.29 13.89
C THR A 62 0.73 15.79 13.88
N THR A 63 0.21 15.08 12.88
CA THR A 63 0.46 13.64 12.72
C THR A 63 1.66 13.31 11.84
N LYS A 64 2.38 14.34 11.35
CA LYS A 64 3.53 14.24 10.45
C LYS A 64 3.26 13.41 9.19
N THR A 65 2.01 13.38 8.74
CA THR A 65 1.60 12.69 7.51
C THR A 65 1.71 13.61 6.30
N PHE A 66 2.02 13.05 5.15
CA PHE A 66 2.19 13.78 3.89
C PHE A 66 1.66 12.98 2.70
N ILE A 67 1.57 13.63 1.54
CA ILE A 67 1.30 12.99 0.25
C ILE A 67 2.52 13.19 -0.63
N ARG A 68 3.05 12.09 -1.18
CA ARG A 68 4.02 12.16 -2.27
C ARG A 68 3.29 12.12 -3.61
N ILE A 69 3.39 13.20 -4.35
CA ILE A 69 2.82 13.35 -5.69
C ILE A 69 3.85 12.85 -6.70
N PHE A 70 3.44 12.02 -7.66
CA PHE A 70 4.25 11.58 -8.79
C PHE A 70 3.58 11.99 -10.10
N ARG A 71 4.34 12.60 -11.02
CA ARG A 71 3.87 12.90 -12.37
C ARG A 71 4.54 12.00 -13.41
N PRO A 72 3.85 11.63 -14.51
CA PRO A 72 4.50 10.99 -15.64
C PRO A 72 5.58 11.89 -16.24
N ARG A 73 6.64 11.29 -16.78
CA ARG A 73 7.79 12.03 -17.35
C ARG A 73 7.47 12.70 -18.69
N ASN A 74 6.79 11.96 -19.57
CA ASN A 74 6.49 12.38 -20.93
C ASN A 74 4.97 12.49 -21.08
N ILE A 75 4.46 13.72 -20.98
CA ILE A 75 3.03 14.02 -21.10
C ILE A 75 2.84 14.89 -22.35
N PRO A 76 1.93 14.54 -23.27
CA PRO A 76 1.62 15.41 -24.41
C PRO A 76 1.11 16.77 -23.90
N PRO A 77 1.42 17.88 -24.59
CA PRO A 77 0.92 19.21 -24.22
C PRO A 77 -0.60 19.20 -24.01
N GLU A 78 -1.07 19.97 -23.03
CA GLU A 78 -2.50 20.16 -22.73
C GLU A 78 -3.28 18.88 -22.36
N THR A 79 -2.59 17.78 -22.05
CA THR A 79 -3.23 16.54 -21.60
C THR A 79 -3.73 16.67 -20.17
N LYS A 80 -5.03 16.45 -19.96
CA LYS A 80 -5.59 16.22 -18.61
C LYS A 80 -5.29 14.79 -18.19
N LEU A 81 -4.64 14.63 -17.04
CA LEU A 81 -4.32 13.31 -16.50
C LEU A 81 -5.35 12.90 -15.44
N PRO A 82 -5.73 11.61 -15.38
CA PRO A 82 -6.43 11.08 -14.22
C PRO A 82 -5.56 11.18 -12.96
N ILE A 83 -6.21 11.10 -11.81
CA ILE A 83 -5.58 11.08 -10.49
C ILE A 83 -5.87 9.73 -9.85
N LEU A 84 -4.82 9.06 -9.37
CA LEU A 84 -4.92 7.84 -8.59
C LEU A 84 -4.40 8.09 -7.18
N VAL A 85 -5.27 7.90 -6.18
CA VAL A 85 -4.87 7.93 -4.77
C VAL A 85 -4.37 6.54 -4.38
N TYR A 86 -3.10 6.46 -3.97
CA TYR A 86 -2.41 5.22 -3.67
C TYR A 86 -2.11 5.13 -2.16
N TYR A 87 -2.37 3.97 -1.58
CA TYR A 87 -2.00 3.63 -0.21
C TYR A 87 -1.01 2.48 -0.25
N HIS A 88 0.15 2.65 0.39
CA HIS A 88 1.16 1.60 0.41
C HIS A 88 0.73 0.39 1.24
N GLY A 89 1.31 -0.78 0.93
CA GLY A 89 1.11 -1.99 1.71
C GLY A 89 1.96 -1.99 2.99
N GLY A 90 2.05 -3.15 3.65
CA GLY A 90 2.82 -3.31 4.89
C GLY A 90 2.03 -3.80 6.09
N GLY A 91 0.83 -4.33 5.88
CA GLY A 91 -0.01 -4.87 6.96
C GLY A 91 -0.40 -3.82 8.00
N PHE A 92 -0.47 -2.54 7.61
CA PHE A 92 -0.73 -1.40 8.50
C PHE A 92 0.33 -1.16 9.58
N ILE A 93 1.45 -1.88 9.54
CA ILE A 93 2.50 -1.78 10.55
C ILE A 93 3.88 -1.47 9.96
N LEU A 94 4.06 -1.42 8.64
CA LEU A 94 5.36 -1.17 8.01
C LEU A 94 5.26 -0.17 6.85
N TYR A 95 6.42 0.41 6.52
CA TYR A 95 6.69 1.28 5.36
C TYR A 95 6.09 2.69 5.41
N GLY A 96 6.35 3.46 4.36
CA GLY A 96 5.78 4.78 4.11
C GLY A 96 5.73 5.06 2.61
N ALA A 97 5.13 6.18 2.20
CA ALA A 97 5.06 6.60 0.80
C ALA A 97 6.45 6.82 0.17
N ALA A 98 7.46 7.11 1.00
CA ALA A 98 8.84 7.28 0.59
C ALA A 98 9.68 5.99 0.55
N SER A 99 9.16 4.86 1.07
CA SER A 99 9.90 3.60 1.04
C SER A 99 10.19 3.16 -0.40
N ALA A 100 11.44 2.81 -0.68
CA ALA A 100 11.95 2.51 -2.03
C ALA A 100 11.02 1.64 -2.91
N PRO A 101 10.50 0.47 -2.46
CA PRO A 101 9.63 -0.33 -3.32
C PRO A 101 8.35 0.39 -3.74
N PHE A 102 7.78 1.22 -2.87
CA PHE A 102 6.56 1.97 -3.16
C PHE A 102 6.84 3.23 -3.97
N HIS A 103 7.96 3.91 -3.70
CA HIS A 103 8.41 5.04 -4.52
C HIS A 103 8.64 4.62 -5.97
N GLU A 104 9.42 3.56 -6.21
CA GLU A 104 9.72 3.06 -7.54
C GLU A 104 8.46 2.56 -8.27
N SER A 105 7.56 1.90 -7.54
CA SER A 105 6.28 1.43 -8.08
C SER A 105 5.41 2.61 -8.51
N CYS A 106 5.33 3.68 -7.71
CA CYS A 106 4.57 4.88 -8.05
C CYS A 106 5.18 5.62 -9.26
N CYS A 107 6.51 5.73 -9.36
CA CYS A 107 7.18 6.26 -10.54
C CYS A 107 6.79 5.48 -11.82
N LYS A 108 6.91 4.15 -11.77
CA LYS A 108 6.55 3.27 -12.90
C LYS A 108 5.06 3.35 -13.24
N MET A 109 4.19 3.43 -12.23
CA MET A 109 2.75 3.52 -12.39
C MET A 109 2.34 4.85 -13.03
N ALA A 110 2.92 5.97 -12.58
CA ALA A 110 2.67 7.29 -13.16
C ALA A 110 2.97 7.30 -14.67
N ASP A 111 4.14 6.78 -15.06
CA ASP A 111 4.56 6.71 -16.46
C ASP A 111 3.72 5.74 -17.30
N ARG A 112 3.47 4.53 -16.80
CA ARG A 112 2.78 3.48 -17.57
C ARG A 112 1.30 3.78 -17.76
N LEU A 113 0.66 4.37 -16.74
CA LEU A 113 -0.77 4.67 -16.78
C LEU A 113 -1.05 6.10 -17.25
N GLN A 114 -0.02 6.92 -17.49
CA GLN A 114 -0.18 8.35 -17.79
C GLN A 114 -1.11 9.02 -16.77
N THR A 115 -0.78 8.88 -15.49
CA THR A 115 -1.65 9.23 -14.36
C THR A 115 -0.84 9.97 -13.29
N VAL A 116 -1.43 10.96 -12.63
CA VAL A 116 -0.84 11.55 -11.41
C VAL A 116 -1.11 10.64 -10.23
N ILE A 117 -0.06 10.17 -9.55
CA ILE A 117 -0.19 9.31 -8.38
C ILE A 117 -0.05 10.15 -7.12
N LEU A 118 -1.03 10.05 -6.22
CA LEU A 118 -1.02 10.64 -4.89
C LEU A 118 -0.78 9.53 -3.87
N SER A 119 0.49 9.26 -3.54
CA SER A 119 0.87 8.25 -2.56
C SER A 119 0.76 8.82 -1.15
N VAL A 120 -0.16 8.29 -0.35
CA VAL A 120 -0.44 8.79 0.99
C VAL A 120 0.50 8.13 2.01
N ASP A 121 1.24 8.95 2.76
CA ASP A 121 2.00 8.52 3.93
C ASP A 121 1.08 8.60 5.16
N TYR A 122 0.50 7.47 5.53
CA TYR A 122 -0.47 7.37 6.62
C TYR A 122 0.19 6.92 7.93
N ARG A 123 -0.52 7.06 9.05
CA ARG A 123 -0.01 6.65 10.37
C ARG A 123 0.05 5.12 10.51
N LEU A 124 1.10 4.63 11.17
CA LEU A 124 1.30 3.23 11.58
C LEU A 124 1.28 3.06 13.10
#